data_AF-A0A7V9FLN6-F1
#
_entry.id   AF-A0A7V9FLN6-F1
#
_cell.length_a   1.000
_cell.length_b   1.000
_cell.length_c   1.000
_cell.angle_alpha   90.00
_cell.angle_beta   90.00
_cell.angle_gamma   90.00
#
_symmetry.space_group_name_H-M   'P 1'
#
loop_
_entity.id
_entity.type
_entity.pdbx_description
1 polymer ?
#
loop_
_entity_poly.entity_id
_entity_poly.type
_entity_poly.pdbx_seq_one_letter_code
_entity_poly.pdbx_strand_id
1 'polypeptide(L)'
;MSETEVVRGIREEYAYGFSNSDEAENYFFKSGRGLSHEVVEAIAEHKAEPEWMRKFRHKSLDYFLARPLPTWGGNVAEIDFEN
;
A
#
# COMPACT_ATOMS: atom_id res chain seq x y z
N MET A 1 -38.65 6.60 -18.62
CA MET A 1 -37.52 6.79 -17.69
C MET A 1 -36.36 7.35 -18.48
N SER A 2 -35.83 8.49 -18.08
CA SER A 2 -34.69 9.11 -18.78
C SER A 2 -33.40 8.36 -18.45
N GLU A 3 -32.44 8.37 -19.36
CA GLU A 3 -31.13 7.73 -19.20
C GLU A 3 -30.43 8.18 -17.89
N THR A 4 -30.63 9.44 -17.50
CA THR A 4 -30.12 10.03 -16.25
C THR A 4 -30.67 9.36 -14.97
N GLU A 5 -31.91 8.86 -15.01
CA GLU A 5 -32.52 8.16 -13.86
C GLU A 5 -31.95 6.76 -13.70
N VAL A 6 -31.61 6.08 -14.81
CA VAL A 6 -31.02 4.73 -14.79
C VAL A 6 -29.59 4.76 -14.26
N VAL A 7 -28.80 5.78 -14.62
CA VAL A 7 -27.39 5.88 -14.19
C VAL A 7 -27.25 6.13 -12.68
N ARG A 8 -28.20 6.84 -12.06
CA ARG A 8 -28.17 7.11 -10.60
C ARG A 8 -28.20 5.83 -9.75
N GLY A 9 -28.96 4.82 -10.17
CA GLY A 9 -29.13 3.57 -9.41
C GLY A 9 -27.93 2.60 -9.50
N ILE A 10 -26.97 2.82 -10.40
CA ILE A 10 -25.86 1.87 -10.67
C ILE A 10 -24.91 1.70 -9.46
N ARG A 11 -25.00 2.53 -8.43
CA ARG A 11 -24.16 2.46 -7.22
C ARG A 11 -24.93 2.36 -5.90
N GLU A 12 -26.27 2.36 -5.92
CA GLU A 12 -27.06 2.49 -4.68
C GLU A 12 -27.04 1.21 -3.83
N GLU A 13 -26.89 0.03 -4.44
CA GLU A 13 -26.76 -1.23 -3.70
C GLU A 13 -25.69 -2.14 -4.35
N TYR A 14 -24.44 -1.99 -3.92
CA TYR A 14 -23.40 -2.96 -4.26
C TYR A 14 -23.54 -4.20 -3.37
N ALA A 15 -24.31 -5.19 -3.84
CA ALA A 15 -24.66 -6.40 -3.11
C ALA A 15 -23.46 -7.24 -2.58
N TYR A 16 -22.26 -7.04 -3.13
CA TYR A 16 -21.10 -7.89 -2.88
C TYR A 16 -20.04 -7.28 -1.94
N GLY A 17 -20.26 -6.06 -1.40
CA GLY A 17 -19.54 -5.55 -0.24
C GLY A 17 -18.00 -5.52 -0.30
N PHE A 18 -17.38 -5.52 -1.49
CA PHE A 18 -15.92 -5.39 -1.65
C PHE A 18 -15.42 -3.95 -1.40
N SER A 19 -15.84 -3.36 -0.28
CA SER A 19 -15.38 -2.08 0.21
C SER A 19 -15.00 -2.26 1.68
N ASN A 20 -13.71 -2.41 1.96
CA ASN A 20 -13.21 -2.27 3.32
C ASN A 20 -12.97 -0.79 3.53
N SER A 21 -13.67 -0.17 4.48
CA SER A 21 -13.27 1.15 4.95
C SER A 21 -11.87 1.05 5.56
N ASP A 22 -11.07 2.10 5.48
CA ASP A 22 -9.75 2.14 6.17
C ASP A 22 -9.88 2.03 7.70
N GLU A 23 -11.10 2.20 8.22
CA GLU A 23 -11.53 1.93 9.59
C GLU A 23 -11.82 0.45 9.87
N ALA A 24 -11.61 -0.45 8.90
CA ALA A 24 -11.76 -1.88 9.11
C ALA A 24 -10.82 -2.31 10.25
N GLU A 25 -11.35 -2.45 11.46
CA GLU A 25 -10.61 -2.83 12.66
C GLU A 25 -9.98 -4.24 12.56
N ASN A 26 -10.31 -4.99 11.50
CA ASN A 26 -9.91 -6.37 11.27
C ASN A 26 -8.64 -6.51 10.42
N TYR A 27 -7.77 -5.50 10.35
CA TYR A 27 -6.43 -5.73 9.81
C TYR A 27 -5.62 -6.58 10.80
N PHE A 28 -5.14 -7.73 10.34
CA PHE A 28 -4.26 -8.61 11.13
C PHE A 28 -2.96 -7.90 11.59
N PHE A 29 -2.52 -6.89 10.84
CA PHE A 29 -1.44 -5.98 11.20
C PHE A 29 -1.52 -4.68 10.41
N LYS A 30 -1.21 -3.57 11.08
CA LYS A 30 -1.09 -2.25 10.48
C LYS A 30 0.33 -1.76 10.72
N SER A 31 1.14 -1.73 9.66
CA SER A 31 2.47 -1.11 9.72
C SER A 31 2.36 0.39 9.97
N GLY A 32 3.45 0.99 10.45
CA GLY A 32 3.62 2.44 10.41
C GLY A 32 3.53 2.96 8.98
N ARG A 33 3.29 4.27 8.85
CA ARG A 33 3.38 4.99 7.58
C ARG A 33 4.83 5.14 7.15
N GLY A 34 5.03 5.29 5.85
CA GLY A 34 6.33 5.59 5.26
C GLY A 34 7.23 4.39 4.98
N LEU A 35 8.38 4.68 4.36
CA LEU A 35 9.41 3.70 4.00
C LEU A 35 10.61 3.81 4.95
N SER A 36 10.63 2.98 5.98
CA SER A 36 11.73 2.98 6.96
C SER A 36 12.20 1.57 7.33
N HIS A 37 13.37 1.47 7.96
CA HIS A 37 13.88 0.20 8.47
C HIS A 37 13.01 -0.36 9.58
N GLU A 38 12.38 0.50 10.39
CA GLU A 38 11.46 0.10 11.45
C GLU A 38 10.20 -0.57 10.88
N VAL A 39 9.67 -0.05 9.76
CA VAL A 39 8.55 -0.68 9.06
C VAL A 39 8.96 -2.05 8.50
N VAL A 40 10.17 -2.16 7.94
CA VAL A 40 10.69 -3.45 7.44
C VAL A 40 10.85 -4.46 8.59
N GLU A 41 11.36 -4.04 9.75
CA GLU A 41 11.50 -4.91 10.92
C GLU A 41 10.14 -5.38 11.42
N ALA A 42 9.18 -4.46 11.57
CA ALA A 42 7.83 -4.80 12.01
C ALA A 42 7.15 -5.80 11.06
N ILE A 43 7.37 -5.68 9.74
CA ILE A 43 6.90 -6.66 8.75
C ILE A 43 7.58 -8.02 8.94
N ALA A 44 8.90 -8.04 9.13
CA ALA A 44 9.67 -9.27 9.25
C ALA A 44 9.30 -10.05 10.52
N GLU A 45 9.16 -9.36 11.66
CA GLU A 45 8.72 -9.93 12.94
C GLU A 45 7.30 -10.50 12.81
N HIS A 46 6.38 -9.70 12.26
CA HIS A 46 4.98 -10.09 12.13
C HIS A 46 4.79 -11.32 11.23
N LYS A 47 5.58 -11.45 10.17
CA LYS A 47 5.53 -12.58 9.24
C LYS A 47 6.42 -13.76 9.63
N ALA A 48 7.13 -13.67 10.76
CA ALA A 48 8.15 -14.65 11.16
C ALA A 48 9.13 -14.98 10.01
N GLU A 49 9.62 -13.93 9.32
CA GLU A 49 10.47 -14.11 8.15
C GLU A 49 11.82 -14.77 8.53
N PRO A 50 12.35 -15.66 7.69
CA PRO A 50 13.69 -16.19 7.90
C PRO A 50 14.73 -15.06 7.77
N GLU A 51 15.85 -15.17 8.49
CA GLU A 51 16.84 -14.10 8.61
C GLU A 51 17.34 -13.55 7.26
N TRP A 52 17.45 -14.43 6.25
CA TRP A 52 17.90 -14.04 4.92
C TRP A 52 16.91 -13.10 4.21
N MET A 53 15.61 -13.28 4.41
CA MET A 53 14.57 -12.39 3.84
C MET A 53 14.62 -11.03 4.49
N ARG A 54 14.74 -10.98 5.82
CA ARG A 54 14.89 -9.73 6.58
C ARG A 54 16.09 -8.92 6.07
N LYS A 55 17.27 -9.57 5.98
CA LYS A 55 18.49 -8.94 5.45
C LYS A 55 18.31 -8.46 4.00
N PHE A 56 17.64 -9.26 3.18
CA PHE A 56 17.37 -8.90 1.79
C PHE A 56 16.48 -7.66 1.66
N ARG A 57 15.43 -7.54 2.50
CA ARG A 57 14.54 -6.38 2.51
C ARG A 57 15.26 -5.10 2.91
N HIS A 58 16.02 -5.12 4.01
CA HIS A 58 16.79 -3.94 4.42
C HIS A 58 17.78 -3.51 3.34
N LYS A 59 18.53 -4.45 2.77
CA LYS A 59 19.45 -4.16 1.67
C LYS A 59 18.74 -3.57 0.44
N SER A 60 17.51 -4.02 0.16
CA SER A 60 16.71 -3.49 -0.94
C SER A 60 16.23 -2.05 -0.65
N LEU A 61 15.87 -1.75 0.59
CA LEU A 61 15.54 -0.39 1.03
C LEU A 61 16.74 0.53 0.90
N ASP A 62 17.92 0.10 1.36
CA ASP A 62 19.18 0.85 1.19
C ASP A 62 19.44 1.19 -0.29
N TYR A 63 19.29 0.21 -1.17
CA TYR A 63 19.45 0.43 -2.61
C TYR A 63 18.37 1.32 -3.22
N PHE A 64 17.14 1.29 -2.70
CA PHE A 64 16.08 2.16 -3.15
C PHE A 64 16.42 3.62 -2.81
N LEU A 65 16.76 3.89 -1.55
CA LEU A 65 17.11 5.23 -1.06
C LEU A 65 18.38 5.79 -1.71
N ALA A 66 19.33 4.93 -2.07
CA ALA A 66 20.58 5.34 -2.73
C ALA A 66 20.43 5.67 -4.23
N ARG A 67 19.34 5.27 -4.88
CA ARG A 67 19.15 5.45 -6.32
C ARG A 67 18.25 6.65 -6.61
N PRO A 68 18.58 7.48 -7.61
CA PRO A 68 17.67 8.53 -8.05
C PRO A 68 16.38 7.90 -8.61
N LEU A 69 15.26 8.59 -8.45
CA LEU A 69 14.01 8.19 -9.07
C LEU A 69 14.17 8.15 -10.61
N PRO A 70 13.56 7.17 -11.29
CA PRO A 70 13.65 7.07 -12.74
C PRO A 70 12.99 8.29 -13.40
N THR A 71 13.62 8.79 -14.46
CA THR A 71 13.13 9.93 -15.27
C THR A 71 12.44 9.49 -16.56
N TRP A 72 12.26 8.19 -16.75
CA TRP A 72 11.62 7.59 -17.92
C TRP A 72 10.28 6.97 -17.52
N GLY A 73 9.32 6.91 -18.45
CA GLY A 73 7.98 6.41 -18.18
C GLY A 73 7.07 7.48 -17.55
N GLY A 74 6.21 7.06 -16.61
CA GLY A 74 5.30 7.97 -15.89
C GLY A 74 6.01 8.83 -14.85
N ASN A 75 5.39 9.95 -14.46
CA ASN A 75 5.94 10.81 -13.42
C ASN A 75 5.82 10.15 -12.04
N VAL A 76 6.95 9.76 -11.47
CA VAL A 76 7.04 9.19 -10.11
C VAL A 76 7.58 10.18 -9.08
N ALA A 77 7.94 11.41 -9.50
CA ALA A 77 8.49 12.43 -8.59
C ALA A 77 7.44 12.99 -7.61
N GLU A 78 6.15 12.77 -7.89
CA GLU A 78 5.04 13.20 -7.05
C GLU A 78 4.67 12.17 -5.98
N ILE A 79 5.31 11.00 -5.97
CA ILE A 79 5.02 9.96 -4.98
C ILE A 79 5.57 10.41 -3.62
N ASP A 80 4.66 10.54 -2.65
CA ASP A 80 5.01 10.74 -1.25
C ASP A 80 5.23 9.37 -0.60
N PHE A 81 6.51 9.02 -0.39
CA PHE A 81 6.90 7.75 0.22
C PHE A 81 6.72 7.70 1.74
N GLU A 82 6.29 8.80 2.38
CA GLU A 82 6.13 8.92 3.83
C GLU A 82 4.66 8.91 4.31
N ASN A 83 3.68 8.84 3.40
CA ASN A 83 2.25 9.05 3.70
C ASN A 83 1.45 7.78 4.08
#